data_AF-A0A9E5HZP8-F1
#
_entry.id   AF-A0A9E5HZP8-F1
#
_cell.length_a   1.000
_cell.length_b   1.000
_cell.length_c   1.000
_cell.angle_alpha   90.00
_cell.angle_beta   90.00
_cell.angle_gamma   90.00
#
_symmetry.space_group_name_H-M   'P 1'
#
loop_
_entity.id
_entity.type
_entity.pdbx_description
1 polymer ?
#
loop_
_entity_poly.entity_id
_entity_poly.type
_entity_poly.pdbx_seq_one_letter_code
_entity_poly.pdbx_strand_id
1 'polypeptide(L)' 'EAIKKLISEAIAETNASGPVGMGLVMKVLQPKIAGKADGALVSGLVKAALSQ' A
#
# COMPACT_ATOMS: atom_id res chain seq x y z
N GLU A 1 1.87 13.49 -3.68
CA GLU A 1 1.88 12.41 -4.70
C GLU A 1 2.81 11.23 -4.39
N ALA A 2 3.89 11.40 -3.62
CA ALA A 2 4.86 10.33 -3.32
C ALA A 2 4.27 9.03 -2.75
N ILE A 3 3.23 9.11 -1.92
CA ILE A 3 2.59 7.93 -1.29
C ILE A 3 1.91 7.03 -2.33
N LYS A 4 1.24 7.59 -3.34
CA LYS A 4 0.58 6.77 -4.38
C LYS A 4 1.60 5.96 -5.18
N LYS A 5 2.77 6.54 -5.44
CA LYS A 5 3.88 5.86 -6.13
C LYS A 5 4.43 4.71 -5.27
N LEU A 6 4.66 4.95 -3.98
CA LEU A 6 5.07 3.91 -3.03
C LEU A 6 4.07 2.76 -2.93
N ILE A 7 2.77 3.08 -2.92
CA ILE A 7 1.69 2.08 -2.93
C ILE A 7 1.74 1.25 -4.21
N SER A 8 1.84 1.89 -5.37
CA SER A 8 1.90 1.21 -6.66
C SER A 8 3.13 0.31 -6.78
N GLU A 9 4.30 0.81 -6.33
CA GLU A 9 5.53 0.03 -6.25
C GLU A 9 5.37 -1.17 -5.31
N ALA A 10 4.80 -0.99 -4.13
CA ALA A 10 4.58 -2.09 -3.19
C ALA A 10 3.57 -3.13 -3.72
N ILE A 11 2.52 -2.70 -4.41
CA ILE A 11 1.55 -3.60 -5.07
C ILE A 11 2.25 -4.40 -6.18
N ALA A 12 3.02 -3.73 -7.04
CA ALA A 12 3.78 -4.39 -8.11
C ALA A 12 4.85 -5.35 -7.57
N GLU A 13 5.56 -4.96 -6.52
CA GLU A 13 6.60 -5.76 -5.86
C GLU A 13 6.01 -7.01 -5.18
N THR A 14 4.81 -6.90 -4.63
CA THR A 14 4.11 -8.03 -3.98
C THR A 14 3.22 -8.83 -4.93
N ASN A 15 3.02 -8.37 -6.17
CA ASN A 15 1.96 -8.85 -7.07
C ASN A 15 0.62 -9.05 -6.35
N ALA A 16 0.34 -8.14 -5.41
CA ALA A 16 -0.81 -8.24 -4.53
C ALA A 16 -2.10 -7.92 -5.29
N SER A 17 -3.14 -8.70 -5.05
CA SER A 17 -4.47 -8.46 -5.61
C SER A 17 -5.55 -8.79 -4.58
N GLY A 18 -6.61 -7.99 -4.57
CA GLY A 18 -7.76 -8.17 -3.69
C GLY A 18 -7.44 -8.12 -2.18
N PRO A 19 -8.33 -8.66 -1.33
CA PRO A 19 -8.21 -8.55 0.13
C PRO A 19 -6.96 -9.22 0.69
N VAL A 20 -6.50 -10.30 0.05
CA VAL A 20 -5.29 -11.05 0.45
C VAL A 20 -4.04 -10.22 0.20
N GLY A 21 -4.03 -9.46 -0.89
CA GLY A 21 -2.97 -8.52 -1.24
C GLY A 21 -2.77 -7.40 -0.22
N MET A 22 -3.84 -6.96 0.46
CA MET A 22 -3.80 -5.86 1.42
C MET A 22 -2.77 -6.08 2.54
N GLY A 23 -2.73 -7.30 3.10
CA GLY A 23 -1.78 -7.64 4.17
C GLY A 23 -0.33 -7.67 3.69
N LEU A 24 -0.10 -8.17 2.46
CA LEU A 24 1.23 -8.21 1.84
C LEU A 24 1.75 -6.80 1.55
N VAL A 25 0.93 -5.96 0.92
CA VAL A 25 1.27 -4.58 0.61
C VAL A 25 1.56 -3.82 1.89
N MET A 26 0.69 -3.92 2.90
CA MET A 26 0.90 -3.28 4.21
C MET A 26 2.24 -3.66 4.85
N LYS A 27 2.64 -4.93 4.76
CA LYS A 27 3.89 -5.43 5.35
C LYS A 27 5.14 -4.85 4.68
N VAL A 28 5.12 -4.69 3.35
CA VAL A 28 6.23 -4.06 2.59
C VAL A 28 6.21 -2.54 2.70
N LEU A 29 5.01 -1.97 2.79
CA LEU A 29 4.81 -0.52 2.74
C LEU A 29 5.01 0.13 4.11
N GLN A 30 4.69 -0.54 5.23
CA GLN A 30 4.89 -0.06 6.60
C GLN A 30 6.28 0.56 6.84
N PRO A 31 7.41 -0.11 6.56
CA PRO A 31 8.73 0.50 6.76
C PRO A 31 9.04 1.65 5.78
N LYS A 32 8.44 1.64 4.58
CA LYS A 32 8.62 2.72 3.57
C LYS A 32 7.85 3.99 3.93
N ILE A 33 6.72 3.85 4.63
CA ILE A 33 5.85 4.96 5.04
C ILE A 33 6.05 5.39 6.50
N ALA A 34 6.75 4.60 7.32
CA ALA A 34 7.01 4.91 8.72
C ALA A 34 7.63 6.31 8.86
N GLY A 35 6.97 7.20 9.60
CA GLY A 35 7.39 8.59 9.78
C GLY A 35 7.21 9.51 8.56
N LYS A 36 6.72 9.00 7.42
CA LYS A 36 6.50 9.74 6.17
C LYS A 36 5.03 9.89 5.79
N ALA A 37 4.17 8.97 6.23
CA ALA A 37 2.74 9.00 5.96
C ALA A 37 1.92 8.40 7.10
N ASP A 38 0.66 8.83 7.17
CA ASP A 38 -0.31 8.31 8.11
C ASP A 38 -0.79 6.91 7.67
N GLY A 39 -0.68 5.92 8.55
CA GLY A 39 -1.08 4.55 8.27
C GLY A 39 -2.56 4.42 7.90
N ALA A 40 -3.42 5.26 8.49
CA ALA A 40 -4.85 5.29 8.16
C ALA A 40 -5.09 5.73 6.71
N LEU A 41 -4.45 6.83 6.27
CA LEU A 41 -4.54 7.30 4.89
C LEU A 41 -4.01 6.27 3.89
N VAL A 42 -2.87 5.66 4.21
CA VAL A 42 -2.26 4.64 3.35
C VAL A 42 -3.18 3.42 3.22
N SER A 43 -3.81 2.98 4.30
CA SER A 43 -4.76 1.87 4.25
C SER A 43 -5.97 2.13 3.36
N GLY A 44 -6.53 3.35 3.40
CA GLY A 44 -7.60 3.75 2.50
C GLY A 44 -7.16 3.72 1.03
N LEU A 45 -5.96 4.23 0.74
CA LEU A 45 -5.42 4.28 -0.63
C LEU A 45 -5.05 2.90 -1.17
N VAL A 46 -4.43 2.04 -0.37
CA VAL A 46 -4.11 0.65 -0.77
C VAL A 46 -5.40 -0.13 -1.01
N LYS A 47 -6.41 0.02 -0.15
CA LYS A 47 -7.70 -0.63 -0.31
C LYS A 47 -8.41 -0.17 -1.59
N ALA A 48 -8.37 1.14 -1.88
CA ALA A 48 -8.91 1.69 -3.11
C ALA A 48 -8.18 1.14 -4.35
N ALA A 49 -6.84 1.05 -4.31
CA ALA A 49 -6.03 0.51 -5.40
C ALA A 49 -6.25 -0.99 -5.64
N LEU A 50 -6.57 -1.77 -4.60
CA LEU A 50 -6.84 -3.21 -4.68
C LEU A 50 -8.32 -3.58 -4.91
N SER A 51 -9.24 -2.63 -4.77
CA SER A 51 -10.69 -2.82 -5.02
C SER A 51 -11.14 -2.34 -6.40
N GLN A 52 -10.19 -1.92 -7.24
CA GLN A 52 -10.41 -1.75 -8.69
C GLN A 52 -10.15 -3.06 -9.41
#